data_AF-A0A2S7WR08-F1
#
_entry.id   AF-A0A2S7WR08-F1
#
_cell.length_a   1.000
_cell.length_b   1.000
_cell.length_c   1.000
_cell.angle_alpha   90.00
_cell.angle_beta   90.00
_cell.angle_gamma   90.00
#
_symmetry.space_group_name_H-M   'P 1'
#
loop_
_entity.id
_entity.type
_entity.pdbx_description
1 polymer ?
#
loop_
_entity_poly.entity_id
_entity_poly.type
_entity_poly.pdbx_seq_one_letter_code
_entity_poly.pdbx_strand_id
1 'polypeptide(L)'
;MKFKIHLLLALVLLISSCENNDVSIDQDNLLLGNWVAPIYDGETTTFERSGSLPDEAYGISFKQDGSFLERTSGFCGTPPLTFFNVEGNFELNESLVQISTNSYPSFFQWRIVELSEKKLIVKRELSEQEKEHRALMDLFSEIENMAYITCNNSNDWAFTAYGSKACGGPQGYIPYSKNINTTLFFEKIEAYTKAEKEFNIKWGIISNCAIVNPPKSVTCNNRFPILNY
;
A
#
# COMPACT_ATOMS: atom_id res chain seq x y z
N MET A 1 54.73 -6.53 66.94
CA MET A 1 54.17 -7.37 65.85
C MET A 1 52.94 -6.68 65.28
N LYS A 2 52.83 -6.69 63.94
CA LYS A 2 51.84 -6.03 63.06
C LYS A 2 50.39 -6.40 63.46
N PHE A 3 49.38 -5.55 63.32
CA PHE A 3 48.69 -5.29 62.04
C PHE A 3 47.85 -4.00 62.10
N LYS A 4 48.06 -3.09 61.13
CA LYS A 4 47.14 -1.99 60.81
C LYS A 4 46.09 -2.53 59.84
N ILE A 5 44.80 -2.41 60.17
CA ILE A 5 43.68 -2.65 59.26
C ILE A 5 43.29 -1.27 58.70
N HIS A 6 43.63 -1.01 57.43
CA HIS A 6 43.06 0.08 56.67
C HIS A 6 41.88 -0.48 55.88
N LEU A 7 40.67 -0.04 56.26
CA LEU A 7 39.44 -0.30 55.52
C LEU A 7 39.47 0.55 54.25
N LEU A 8 39.87 -0.03 53.12
CA LEU A 8 39.83 0.60 51.82
C LEU A 8 38.38 0.50 51.31
N LEU A 9 37.64 1.60 51.38
CA LEU A 9 36.30 1.70 50.81
C LEU A 9 36.45 1.80 49.28
N ALA A 10 36.29 0.67 48.58
CA ALA A 10 36.26 0.62 47.13
C ALA A 10 34.95 1.24 46.64
N LEU A 11 35.00 2.51 46.27
CA LEU A 11 33.93 3.20 45.55
C LEU A 11 33.86 2.64 44.13
N VAL A 12 32.96 1.68 43.90
CA VAL A 12 32.63 1.18 42.57
C VAL A 12 31.87 2.30 41.85
N LEU A 13 32.59 3.09 41.05
CA LEU A 13 32.02 3.99 40.06
C LEU A 13 31.38 3.12 38.96
N LEU A 14 30.07 2.93 39.06
CA LEU A 14 29.23 2.50 37.95
C LEU A 14 29.29 3.60 36.88
N ILE A 15 30.24 3.48 35.95
CA ILE A 15 30.22 4.23 34.70
C ILE A 15 29.02 3.71 33.90
N SER A 16 27.87 4.36 34.08
CA SER A 16 26.79 4.32 33.11
C SER A 16 27.34 4.95 31.82
N SER A 17 27.78 4.11 30.90
CA SER A 17 28.01 4.50 29.51
C SER A 17 26.65 4.86 28.91
N CYS A 18 26.20 6.09 29.14
CA CYS A 18 25.25 6.70 28.25
C CYS A 18 26.02 6.96 26.94
N GLU A 19 25.84 6.08 25.95
CA GLU A 19 26.08 6.47 24.57
C GLU A 19 25.19 7.69 24.31
N ASN A 20 25.80 8.87 24.28
CA ASN A 20 25.16 10.04 23.70
C ASN A 20 24.99 9.72 22.22
N ASN A 21 23.82 9.20 21.87
CA ASN A 21 23.34 9.19 20.49
C ASN A 21 23.02 10.64 20.13
N ASP A 22 24.07 11.44 19.88
CA ASP A 22 23.92 12.80 19.42
C ASP A 22 23.21 12.76 18.06
N VAL A 23 21.93 13.13 18.08
CA VAL A 23 21.11 13.19 16.88
C VAL A 23 21.55 14.43 16.09
N SER A 24 22.24 14.20 14.98
CA SER A 24 22.55 15.27 14.03
C SER A 24 21.25 15.66 13.30
N ILE A 25 20.85 16.93 13.45
CA ILE A 25 19.63 17.48 12.84
C ILE A 25 20.05 18.50 11.79
N ASP A 26 19.60 18.29 10.56
CA ASP A 26 19.69 19.29 9.49
C ASP A 26 18.58 20.33 9.70
N GLN A 27 18.99 21.58 9.97
CA GLN A 27 18.08 22.68 10.25
C GLN A 27 17.45 23.26 8.98
N ASP A 28 18.06 23.03 7.80
CA ASP A 28 17.52 23.46 6.52
C ASP A 28 16.50 22.46 5.97
N ASN A 29 16.64 21.17 6.36
CA ASN A 29 15.67 20.14 6.01
C ASN A 29 15.44 19.15 7.16
N LEU A 30 14.43 19.45 7.97
CA LEU A 30 14.02 18.60 9.09
C LEU A 30 13.59 17.18 8.66
N LEU A 31 13.25 16.91 7.39
CA LEU A 31 12.88 15.55 6.98
C LEU A 31 14.09 14.60 7.01
N LEU A 32 15.29 15.12 6.79
CA LEU A 32 16.52 14.33 6.78
C LEU A 32 16.80 13.69 8.14
N GLY A 33 17.30 12.46 8.11
CA GLY A 33 17.61 11.68 9.31
C GLY A 33 16.81 10.38 9.41
N ASN A 34 16.90 9.74 10.58
CA ASN A 34 16.27 8.45 10.85
C ASN A 34 14.99 8.61 11.66
N TRP A 35 13.98 7.87 11.27
CA TRP A 35 12.63 7.90 11.81
C TRP A 35 12.20 6.47 12.16
N VAL A 36 11.85 6.24 13.42
CA VAL A 36 11.68 4.90 14.00
C VAL A 36 10.39 4.83 14.80
N ALA A 37 10.11 3.65 15.38
CA ALA A 37 8.98 3.42 16.28
C ALA A 37 7.64 3.92 15.70
N PRO A 38 7.23 3.44 14.51
CA PRO A 38 5.99 3.88 13.89
C PRO A 38 4.78 3.57 14.78
N ILE A 39 3.94 4.57 15.01
CA ILE A 39 2.63 4.43 15.64
C ILE A 39 1.58 4.66 14.56
N TYR A 40 0.76 3.65 14.30
CA TYR A 40 -0.32 3.69 13.32
C TYR A 40 -1.63 4.11 14.00
N ASP A 41 -2.24 5.19 13.52
CA ASP A 41 -3.54 5.69 13.98
C ASP A 41 -4.38 6.14 12.79
N GLY A 42 -5.37 5.32 12.43
CA GLY A 42 -6.21 5.52 11.25
C GLY A 42 -5.39 5.62 9.97
N GLU A 43 -5.46 6.77 9.31
CA GLU A 43 -4.72 7.06 8.06
C GLU A 43 -3.31 7.63 8.29
N THR A 44 -2.95 7.87 9.55
CA THR A 44 -1.67 8.51 9.91
C THR A 44 -0.67 7.52 10.48
N THR A 45 0.60 7.79 10.22
CA THR A 45 1.74 7.12 10.86
C THR A 45 2.62 8.18 11.50
N THR A 46 2.87 8.03 12.80
CA THR A 46 3.76 8.90 13.57
C THR A 46 5.08 8.18 13.78
N PHE A 47 6.19 8.84 13.46
CA PHE A 47 7.54 8.38 13.72
C PHE A 47 8.24 9.27 14.74
N GLU A 48 9.18 8.67 15.46
CA GLU A 48 10.12 9.37 16.35
C GLU A 48 11.49 9.48 15.70
N ARG A 49 12.16 10.63 15.87
CA ARG A 49 13.52 10.80 15.38
C ARG A 49 14.50 9.95 16.19
N SER A 50 15.46 9.34 15.50
CA SER A 50 16.55 8.57 16.11
C SER A 50 17.90 8.92 15.49
N GLY A 51 18.98 8.72 16.25
CA GLY A 51 20.36 8.84 15.75
C GLY A 51 20.72 7.74 14.75
N SER A 52 20.05 6.58 14.81
CA SER A 52 20.28 5.44 13.93
C SER A 52 18.99 4.62 13.71
N LEU A 53 18.99 3.77 12.67
CA LEU A 53 17.95 2.77 12.48
C LEU A 53 18.16 1.59 13.44
N PRO A 54 17.08 0.99 13.97
CA PRO A 54 17.18 -0.16 14.87
C PRO A 54 17.56 -1.44 14.12
N ASP A 55 18.28 -2.34 14.78
CA ASP A 55 18.64 -3.64 14.18
C ASP A 55 17.42 -4.57 14.04
N GLU A 56 16.49 -4.54 14.99
CA GLU A 56 15.37 -5.50 15.07
C GLU A 56 14.00 -4.81 15.16
N ALA A 57 13.84 -3.65 14.52
CA ALA A 57 12.55 -2.96 14.42
C ALA A 57 12.39 -2.21 13.10
N TYR A 58 11.18 -1.75 12.82
CA TYR A 58 10.90 -0.92 11.66
C TYR A 58 11.49 0.48 11.81
N GLY A 59 12.05 1.01 10.72
CA GLY A 59 12.47 2.41 10.64
C GLY A 59 12.76 2.83 9.21
N ILE A 60 12.82 4.13 8.97
CA ILE A 60 13.11 4.72 7.68
C ILE A 60 14.16 5.83 7.81
N SER A 61 14.91 6.08 6.74
CA SER A 61 15.93 7.12 6.70
C SER A 61 15.86 7.90 5.39
N PHE A 62 15.86 9.23 5.50
CA PHE A 62 15.96 10.17 4.38
C PHE A 62 17.35 10.80 4.39
N LYS A 63 18.11 10.62 3.31
CA LYS A 63 19.49 11.11 3.19
C LYS A 63 19.59 12.35 2.32
N GLN A 64 20.62 13.15 2.55
CA GLN A 64 20.82 14.44 1.87
C GLN A 64 21.05 14.29 0.35
N ASP A 65 21.54 13.14 -0.10
CA ASP A 65 21.74 12.82 -1.52
C ASP A 65 20.46 12.36 -2.24
N GLY A 66 19.30 12.37 -1.56
CA GLY A 66 18.02 11.89 -2.09
C GLY A 66 17.79 10.39 -1.89
N SER A 67 18.72 9.67 -1.27
CA SER A 67 18.52 8.25 -0.97
C SER A 67 17.48 8.03 0.13
N PHE A 68 16.67 7.00 -0.03
CA PHE A 68 15.74 6.48 0.96
C PHE A 68 16.19 5.08 1.42
N LEU A 69 16.07 4.79 2.71
CA LEU A 69 16.35 3.47 3.27
C LEU A 69 15.22 3.07 4.21
N GLU A 70 14.67 1.88 4.03
CA GLU A 70 13.68 1.28 4.93
C GLU A 70 14.30 0.05 5.60
N ARG A 71 14.24 0.00 6.93
CA ARG A 71 14.54 -1.17 7.76
C ARG A 71 13.23 -1.90 8.03
N THR A 72 13.10 -3.15 7.60
CA THR A 72 11.85 -3.90 7.71
C THR A 72 12.09 -5.40 7.81
N SER A 73 11.10 -6.13 8.33
CA SER A 73 11.05 -7.60 8.28
C SER A 73 10.07 -8.12 7.21
N GLY A 74 9.49 -7.22 6.41
CA GLY A 74 8.48 -7.55 5.42
C GLY A 74 7.09 -7.81 6.04
N PHE A 75 6.18 -8.31 5.21
CA PHE A 75 4.74 -8.39 5.54
C PHE A 75 4.32 -9.70 6.24
N CYS A 76 5.14 -10.76 6.23
CA CYS A 76 4.77 -12.05 6.78
C CYS A 76 5.95 -12.83 7.36
N GLY A 77 6.26 -12.60 8.64
CA GLY A 77 7.27 -13.37 9.37
C GLY A 77 6.66 -14.13 10.55
N THR A 78 6.89 -15.44 10.64
CA THR A 78 6.70 -16.19 11.89
C THR A 78 7.97 -16.03 12.73
N PRO A 79 7.89 -15.67 14.02
CA PRO A 79 9.09 -15.45 14.83
C PRO A 79 10.06 -16.63 14.82
N PRO A 80 11.39 -16.38 14.87
CA PRO A 80 12.02 -15.05 14.98
C PRO A 80 12.00 -14.28 13.65
N LEU A 81 11.72 -12.97 13.73
CA LEU A 81 11.72 -12.10 12.55
C LEU A 81 13.15 -11.84 12.10
N THR A 82 13.39 -11.92 10.78
CA THR A 82 14.65 -11.47 10.18
C THR A 82 14.41 -10.12 9.54
N PHE A 83 15.23 -9.14 9.89
CA PHE A 83 15.14 -7.80 9.34
C PHE A 83 16.18 -7.59 8.24
N PHE A 84 15.79 -6.92 7.16
CA PHE A 84 16.66 -6.50 6.05
C PHE A 84 16.44 -5.01 5.72
N ASN A 85 17.23 -4.50 4.77
CA ASN A 85 17.11 -3.13 4.29
C ASN A 85 16.52 -3.14 2.87
N VAL A 86 15.58 -2.23 2.63
CA VAL A 86 15.04 -1.90 1.31
C VAL A 86 15.60 -0.52 0.93
N GLU A 87 16.20 -0.44 -0.24
CA GLU A 87 16.83 0.78 -0.73
C GLU A 87 15.92 1.47 -1.74
N GLY A 88 16.00 2.80 -1.78
CA GLY A 88 15.19 3.60 -2.66
C GLY A 88 15.70 5.02 -2.78
N ASN A 89 14.86 5.87 -3.36
CA ASN A 89 15.07 7.30 -3.47
C ASN A 89 13.80 8.02 -3.03
N PHE A 90 13.93 9.27 -2.61
CA PHE A 90 12.79 10.13 -2.34
C PHE A 90 12.93 11.50 -2.99
N GLU A 91 11.78 12.08 -3.28
CA GLU A 91 11.65 13.48 -3.67
C GLU A 91 10.66 14.16 -2.72
N LEU A 92 11.01 15.38 -2.27
CA LEU A 92 10.14 16.20 -1.44
C LEU A 92 9.68 17.40 -2.26
N ASN A 93 8.37 17.52 -2.45
CA ASN A 93 7.74 18.68 -3.04
C ASN A 93 6.68 19.24 -2.06
N GLU A 94 6.98 20.39 -1.47
CA GLU A 94 6.21 20.98 -0.37
C GLU A 94 6.04 20.00 0.81
N SER A 95 4.84 19.43 0.96
CA SER A 95 4.50 18.43 1.98
C SER A 95 4.42 17.01 1.43
N LEU A 96 4.56 16.82 0.12
CA LEU A 96 4.45 15.51 -0.53
C LEU A 96 5.84 14.87 -0.63
N VAL A 97 6.00 13.74 0.05
CA VAL A 97 7.17 12.87 -0.04
C VAL A 97 6.84 11.74 -1.00
N GLN A 98 7.51 11.68 -2.14
CA GLN A 98 7.38 10.60 -3.12
C GLN A 98 8.57 9.66 -2.97
N ILE A 99 8.30 8.37 -2.79
CA ILE A 99 9.31 7.37 -2.45
C ILE A 99 9.25 6.27 -3.49
N SER A 100 10.40 5.96 -4.09
CA SER A 100 10.57 4.84 -5.01
C SER A 100 11.54 3.84 -4.39
N THR A 101 11.19 2.56 -4.36
CA THR A 101 12.06 1.53 -3.76
C THR A 101 12.38 0.42 -4.77
N ASN A 102 13.41 -0.36 -4.45
CA ASN A 102 13.80 -1.56 -5.19
C ASN A 102 13.01 -2.82 -4.79
N SER A 103 12.01 -2.69 -3.91
CA SER A 103 11.15 -3.77 -3.45
C SER A 103 9.68 -3.42 -3.68
N TYR A 104 8.76 -4.32 -3.35
CA TYR A 104 7.33 -3.99 -3.32
C TYR A 104 6.94 -3.39 -1.97
N PRO A 105 6.22 -2.25 -1.93
CA PRO A 105 5.78 -1.44 -3.07
C PRO A 105 6.94 -0.61 -3.68
N SER A 106 7.03 -0.63 -5.01
CA SER A 106 8.11 0.06 -5.73
C SER A 106 7.94 1.57 -5.79
N PHE A 107 6.73 2.06 -5.52
CA PHE A 107 6.42 3.48 -5.41
C PHE A 107 5.29 3.69 -4.40
N PHE A 108 5.44 4.70 -3.56
CA PHE A 108 4.37 5.22 -2.71
C PHE A 108 4.66 6.68 -2.37
N GLN A 109 3.63 7.39 -1.92
CA GLN A 109 3.78 8.78 -1.53
C GLN A 109 3.03 9.08 -0.24
N TRP A 110 3.61 9.97 0.53
CA TRP A 110 3.11 10.42 1.82
C TRP A 110 2.95 11.92 1.83
N ARG A 111 1.90 12.39 2.50
CA ARG A 111 1.79 13.79 2.85
C ARG A 111 2.21 13.98 4.30
N ILE A 112 3.17 14.88 4.52
CA ILE A 112 3.56 15.34 5.85
C ILE A 112 2.38 16.10 6.44
N VAL A 113 1.90 15.61 7.58
CA VAL A 113 0.88 16.25 8.41
C VAL A 113 1.56 17.16 9.45
N GLU A 114 2.64 16.67 10.05
CA GLU A 114 3.47 17.41 11.00
C GLU A 114 4.93 16.99 10.85
N LEU A 115 5.85 17.95 10.94
CA LEU A 115 7.29 17.69 10.95
C LEU A 115 7.96 18.60 11.97
N SER A 116 8.76 18.00 12.85
CA SER A 116 9.55 18.70 13.87
C SER A 116 10.91 18.02 14.07
N GLU A 117 11.72 18.56 14.98
CA GLU A 117 12.97 17.93 15.43
C GLU A 117 12.76 16.55 16.06
N LYS A 118 11.56 16.20 16.52
CA LYS A 118 11.32 14.94 17.26
C LYS A 118 10.32 14.01 16.59
N LYS A 119 9.41 14.55 15.77
CA LYS A 119 8.28 13.81 15.20
C LYS A 119 8.13 14.05 13.71
N LEU A 120 7.78 12.99 13.01
CA LEU A 120 7.29 13.01 11.64
C LEU A 120 5.94 12.32 11.63
N ILE A 121 4.88 13.06 11.31
CA ILE A 121 3.55 12.51 11.11
C ILE A 121 3.25 12.58 9.63
N VAL A 122 2.98 11.42 9.04
CA VAL A 122 2.64 11.30 7.63
C VAL A 122 1.28 10.62 7.47
N LYS A 123 0.63 10.88 6.34
CA LYS A 123 -0.52 10.11 5.88
C LYS A 123 -0.28 9.59 4.47
N ARG A 124 -0.87 8.44 4.13
CA ARG A 124 -0.85 7.94 2.75
C ARG A 124 -1.56 8.93 1.85
N GLU A 125 -0.88 9.37 0.79
CA GLU A 125 -1.49 10.14 -0.28
C GLU A 125 -1.53 9.25 -1.52
N LEU A 126 -2.68 9.14 -2.17
CA LEU A 126 -2.79 8.37 -3.41
C LEU A 126 -2.35 9.20 -4.60
N SER A 127 -1.69 8.57 -5.56
CA SER A 127 -1.47 9.19 -6.87
C SER A 127 -2.82 9.38 -7.59
N GLU A 128 -2.86 10.25 -8.58
CA GLU A 128 -4.06 10.42 -9.40
C GLU A 128 -4.45 9.11 -10.12
N GLN A 129 -3.46 8.31 -10.53
CA GLN A 129 -3.70 6.99 -11.10
C GLN A 129 -4.37 6.05 -10.09
N GLU A 130 -3.89 6.02 -8.85
CA GLU A 130 -4.46 5.18 -7.79
C GLU A 130 -5.89 5.61 -7.44
N LYS A 131 -6.18 6.92 -7.43
CA LYS A 131 -7.54 7.46 -7.20
C LYS A 131 -8.49 7.05 -8.32
N GLU A 132 -8.08 7.19 -9.57
CA GLU A 132 -8.90 6.80 -10.72
C GLU A 132 -9.10 5.29 -10.79
N HIS A 133 -8.06 4.50 -10.52
CA HIS A 133 -8.18 3.05 -10.43
C HIS A 133 -9.14 2.63 -9.32
N ARG A 134 -9.10 3.29 -8.15
CA ARG A 134 -10.08 3.06 -7.08
C ARG A 134 -11.50 3.36 -7.55
N ALA A 135 -11.73 4.48 -8.23
CA ALA A 135 -13.05 4.80 -8.77
C ALA A 135 -13.55 3.74 -9.78
N LEU A 136 -12.66 3.14 -10.58
CA LEU A 136 -13.01 2.00 -11.44
C LEU A 136 -13.42 0.77 -10.63
N MET A 137 -12.69 0.46 -9.55
CA MET A 137 -13.02 -0.66 -8.66
C MET A 137 -14.39 -0.44 -8.00
N ASP A 138 -14.69 0.78 -7.57
CA ASP A 138 -15.98 1.14 -6.97
C ASP A 138 -17.13 0.94 -7.98
N LEU A 139 -16.97 1.43 -9.22
CA LEU A 139 -17.96 1.19 -10.29
C LEU A 139 -18.16 -0.30 -10.58
N PHE A 140 -17.09 -1.09 -10.60
CA PHE A 140 -17.19 -2.52 -10.84
C PHE A 140 -17.88 -3.25 -9.67
N SER A 141 -17.58 -2.86 -8.43
CA SER A 141 -18.24 -3.39 -7.24
C SER A 141 -19.76 -3.19 -7.28
N GLU A 142 -20.23 -2.03 -7.77
CA GLU A 142 -21.67 -1.80 -7.96
C GLU A 142 -22.29 -2.76 -8.99
N ILE A 143 -21.56 -3.09 -10.06
CA ILE A 143 -21.99 -4.08 -11.07
C ILE A 143 -22.04 -5.48 -10.43
N GLU A 144 -21.00 -5.88 -9.71
CA GLU A 144 -20.93 -7.19 -9.05
C GLU A 144 -22.05 -7.39 -8.03
N ASN A 145 -22.36 -6.36 -7.24
CA ASN A 145 -23.44 -6.38 -6.26
C ASN A 145 -24.82 -6.58 -6.91
N MET A 146 -25.02 -6.12 -8.15
CA MET A 146 -26.24 -6.38 -8.91
C MET A 146 -26.23 -7.76 -9.59
N ALA A 147 -25.06 -8.22 -10.04
CA ALA A 147 -24.88 -9.45 -10.80
C ALA A 147 -24.98 -10.71 -9.92
N TYR A 148 -24.29 -10.72 -8.78
CA TYR A 148 -24.10 -11.92 -7.95
C TYR A 148 -25.18 -12.08 -6.88
N ILE A 149 -26.42 -12.25 -7.34
CA ILE A 149 -27.55 -12.67 -6.50
C ILE A 149 -27.78 -14.19 -6.55
N THR A 150 -28.66 -14.70 -5.68
CA THR A 150 -29.02 -16.12 -5.62
C THR A 150 -29.51 -16.66 -6.97
N CYS A 151 -28.85 -17.69 -7.47
CA CYS A 151 -29.17 -18.39 -8.72
C CYS A 151 -29.93 -19.68 -8.43
N ASN A 152 -31.22 -19.72 -8.76
CA ASN A 152 -32.05 -20.92 -8.58
C ASN A 152 -32.36 -21.65 -9.91
N ASN A 153 -32.50 -20.90 -11.00
CA ASN A 153 -32.87 -21.43 -12.31
C ASN A 153 -32.05 -20.73 -13.38
N SER A 154 -31.21 -21.49 -14.09
CA SER A 154 -30.30 -20.94 -15.11
C SER A 154 -31.02 -20.27 -16.29
N ASN A 155 -32.29 -20.62 -16.56
CA ASN A 155 -33.05 -20.00 -17.65
C ASN A 155 -33.36 -18.53 -17.39
N ASP A 156 -33.37 -18.12 -16.12
CA ASP A 156 -33.58 -16.73 -15.69
C ASP A 156 -32.30 -15.89 -15.78
N TRP A 157 -31.19 -16.50 -16.22
CA TRP A 157 -29.90 -15.85 -16.30
C TRP A 157 -29.43 -15.67 -17.75
N ALA A 158 -28.62 -14.65 -17.94
CA ALA A 158 -27.88 -14.37 -19.16
C ALA A 158 -26.47 -13.89 -18.77
N PHE A 159 -25.66 -13.56 -19.76
CA PHE A 159 -24.35 -12.95 -19.54
C PHE A 159 -24.15 -11.81 -20.51
N THR A 160 -23.28 -10.87 -20.14
CA THR A 160 -22.90 -9.75 -20.99
C THR A 160 -21.41 -9.50 -20.86
N ALA A 161 -20.82 -8.89 -21.88
CA ALA A 161 -19.45 -8.40 -21.83
C ALA A 161 -19.36 -7.17 -20.91
N TYR A 162 -18.20 -6.96 -20.29
CA TYR A 162 -17.90 -5.75 -19.51
C TYR A 162 -16.44 -5.34 -19.69
N GLY A 163 -16.17 -4.05 -19.45
CA GLY A 163 -14.82 -3.50 -19.48
C GLY A 163 -14.26 -3.34 -20.88
N SER A 164 -13.08 -2.75 -20.97
CA SER A 164 -12.34 -2.47 -22.19
C SER A 164 -10.85 -2.71 -21.94
N LYS A 165 -10.33 -3.83 -22.43
CA LYS A 165 -8.88 -4.08 -22.42
C LYS A 165 -8.13 -2.99 -23.16
N ALA A 166 -6.89 -2.73 -22.73
CA ALA A 166 -6.02 -1.75 -23.39
C ALA A 166 -5.75 -2.07 -24.88
N CYS A 167 -5.72 -3.35 -25.25
CA CYS A 167 -5.56 -3.82 -26.63
C CYS A 167 -6.87 -3.90 -27.43
N GLY A 168 -8.00 -3.54 -26.82
CA GLY A 168 -9.35 -3.73 -27.38
C GLY A 168 -10.01 -5.04 -26.96
N GLY A 169 -11.34 -5.07 -27.11
CA GLY A 169 -12.22 -6.15 -26.62
C GLY A 169 -12.57 -6.00 -25.14
N PRO A 170 -13.53 -6.81 -24.64
CA PRO A 170 -13.97 -6.71 -23.26
C PRO A 170 -12.92 -7.24 -22.28
N GLN A 171 -12.96 -6.72 -21.06
CA GLN A 171 -12.17 -7.23 -19.95
C GLN A 171 -12.61 -8.65 -19.59
N GLY A 172 -13.92 -8.90 -19.63
CA GLY A 172 -14.51 -10.20 -19.34
C GLY A 172 -15.99 -10.27 -19.68
N TYR A 173 -16.62 -11.33 -19.17
CA TYR A 173 -18.07 -11.51 -19.19
C TYR A 173 -18.57 -11.68 -17.77
N ILE A 174 -19.77 -11.18 -17.50
CA ILE A 174 -20.42 -11.26 -16.19
C ILE A 174 -21.83 -11.84 -16.35
N PRO A 175 -22.23 -12.83 -15.50
CA PRO A 175 -23.60 -13.32 -15.50
C PRO A 175 -24.52 -12.31 -14.83
N TYR A 176 -25.78 -12.25 -15.25
CA TYR A 176 -26.81 -11.44 -14.59
C TYR A 176 -28.17 -12.12 -14.69
N SER A 177 -29.00 -11.90 -13.68
CA SER A 177 -30.40 -12.35 -13.68
C SER A 177 -31.24 -11.39 -14.52
N LYS A 178 -32.10 -11.94 -15.38
CA LYS A 178 -33.05 -11.18 -16.22
C LYS A 178 -34.12 -10.44 -15.39
N ASN A 179 -34.22 -10.77 -14.10
CA ASN A 179 -35.22 -10.23 -13.18
C ASN A 179 -34.70 -9.06 -12.31
N ILE A 180 -33.44 -8.63 -12.49
CA ILE A 180 -32.92 -7.41 -11.84
C ILE A 180 -33.36 -6.17 -12.60
N ASN A 181 -33.01 -4.97 -12.09
CA ASN A 181 -33.11 -3.75 -12.87
C ASN A 181 -32.04 -3.76 -13.98
N THR A 182 -32.34 -4.41 -15.11
CA THR A 182 -31.40 -4.58 -16.22
C THR A 182 -31.01 -3.27 -16.88
N THR A 183 -31.90 -2.26 -16.89
CA THR A 183 -31.58 -0.93 -17.42
C THR A 183 -30.43 -0.30 -16.65
N LEU A 184 -30.56 -0.20 -15.32
CA LEU A 184 -29.50 0.33 -14.46
C LEU A 184 -28.22 -0.52 -14.53
N PHE A 185 -28.37 -1.85 -14.62
CA PHE A 185 -27.22 -2.75 -14.75
C PHE A 185 -26.40 -2.47 -16.02
N PHE A 186 -27.07 -2.32 -17.17
CA PHE A 186 -26.39 -2.02 -18.43
C PHE A 186 -25.80 -0.61 -18.47
N GLU A 187 -26.49 0.39 -17.88
CA GLU A 187 -25.95 1.75 -17.72
C GLU A 187 -24.62 1.73 -16.92
N LYS A 188 -24.56 0.96 -15.82
CA LYS A 188 -23.33 0.82 -15.03
C LYS A 188 -22.22 0.11 -15.79
N ILE A 189 -22.54 -0.95 -16.54
CA ILE A 189 -21.57 -1.64 -17.41
C ILE A 189 -21.00 -0.69 -18.46
N GLU A 190 -21.83 0.11 -19.11
CA GLU A 190 -21.38 1.09 -20.10
C GLU A 190 -20.47 2.15 -19.46
N ALA A 191 -20.89 2.68 -18.30
CA ALA A 191 -20.11 3.67 -17.56
C ALA A 191 -18.72 3.12 -17.16
N TYR A 192 -18.67 1.93 -16.57
CA TYR A 192 -17.42 1.25 -16.23
C TYR A 192 -16.56 0.99 -17.47
N THR A 193 -17.14 0.46 -18.54
CA THR A 193 -16.42 0.12 -19.78
C THR A 193 -15.78 1.35 -20.42
N LYS A 194 -16.51 2.47 -20.44
CA LYS A 194 -15.99 3.75 -20.91
C LYS A 194 -14.86 4.26 -20.02
N ALA A 195 -15.07 4.27 -18.70
CA ALA A 195 -14.07 4.75 -17.74
C ALA A 195 -12.78 3.93 -17.78
N GLU A 196 -12.87 2.59 -17.88
CA GLU A 196 -11.70 1.71 -17.98
C GLU A 196 -10.92 1.96 -19.27
N LYS A 197 -11.62 2.21 -20.38
CA LYS A 197 -10.98 2.57 -21.66
C LYS A 197 -10.20 3.88 -21.54
N GLU A 198 -10.81 4.91 -20.94
CA GLU A 198 -10.19 6.21 -20.72
C GLU A 198 -8.97 6.10 -19.79
N PHE A 199 -9.08 5.34 -18.70
CA PHE A 199 -7.99 5.03 -17.79
C PHE A 199 -6.82 4.33 -18.51
N ASN A 200 -7.11 3.31 -19.31
CA ASN A 200 -6.09 2.56 -20.05
C ASN A 200 -5.31 3.44 -21.02
N ILE A 201 -6.00 4.34 -21.73
CA ILE A 201 -5.37 5.32 -22.65
C ILE A 201 -4.55 6.33 -21.86
N LYS A 202 -5.12 6.90 -20.79
CA LYS A 202 -4.48 7.96 -20.00
C LYS A 202 -3.18 7.50 -19.35
N TRP A 203 -3.17 6.30 -18.77
CA TRP A 203 -2.05 5.77 -18.01
C TRP A 203 -1.17 4.80 -18.80
N GLY A 204 -1.40 4.66 -20.11
CA GLY A 204 -0.60 3.81 -20.99
C GLY A 204 -0.58 2.35 -20.54
N ILE A 205 -1.70 1.84 -20.01
CA ILE A 205 -1.80 0.47 -19.49
C ILE A 205 -1.55 -0.51 -20.64
N ILE A 206 -0.66 -1.48 -20.41
CA ILE A 206 -0.32 -2.51 -21.40
C ILE A 206 -1.04 -3.80 -21.04
N SER A 207 -1.63 -4.44 -22.03
CA SER A 207 -2.28 -5.74 -21.90
C SER A 207 -1.50 -6.80 -22.67
N ASN A 208 -1.63 -8.07 -22.27
CA ASN A 208 -1.06 -9.22 -22.99
C ASN A 208 -1.77 -9.53 -24.32
N CYS A 209 -2.72 -8.70 -24.75
CA CYS A 209 -3.50 -8.85 -25.98
C CYS A 209 -4.29 -10.17 -26.08
N ALA A 210 -4.54 -10.84 -24.97
CA ALA A 210 -5.28 -12.10 -24.96
C ALA A 210 -6.77 -11.87 -25.27
N ILE A 211 -7.28 -12.59 -26.26
CA ILE A 211 -8.70 -12.58 -26.64
C ILE A 211 -9.51 -13.29 -25.56
N VAL A 212 -10.59 -12.66 -25.10
CA VAL A 212 -11.58 -13.28 -24.21
C VAL A 212 -12.69 -13.86 -25.07
N ASN A 213 -12.84 -15.18 -25.06
CA ASN A 213 -13.94 -15.86 -25.74
C ASN A 213 -15.24 -15.65 -24.96
N PRO A 214 -16.39 -15.49 -25.63
CA PRO A 214 -17.68 -15.45 -24.94
C PRO A 214 -18.01 -16.80 -24.28
N PRO A 215 -18.69 -16.80 -23.12
CA PRO A 215 -19.31 -18.00 -22.55
C PRO A 215 -20.34 -18.60 -23.51
N LYS A 216 -20.60 -19.90 -23.38
CA LYS A 216 -21.69 -20.62 -24.04
C LYS A 216 -23.00 -20.52 -23.27
N SER A 217 -22.94 -20.51 -21.93
CA SER A 217 -24.14 -20.49 -21.08
C SER A 217 -23.85 -20.05 -19.64
N VAL A 218 -24.92 -19.81 -18.87
CA VAL A 218 -24.88 -19.67 -17.42
C VAL A 218 -25.51 -20.91 -16.78
N THR A 219 -24.91 -21.43 -15.72
CA THR A 219 -25.51 -22.49 -14.87
C THR A 219 -25.54 -22.06 -13.41
N CYS A 220 -26.55 -22.48 -12.66
CA CYS A 220 -26.55 -22.28 -11.21
C CYS A 220 -25.85 -23.46 -10.53
N ASN A 221 -24.78 -23.19 -9.78
CA ASN A 221 -24.08 -24.18 -8.96
C ASN A 221 -23.93 -23.65 -7.54
N ASN A 222 -24.34 -24.42 -6.53
CA ASN A 222 -24.33 -24.00 -5.13
C ASN A 222 -25.01 -22.64 -4.89
N ARG A 223 -26.08 -22.35 -5.65
CA ARG A 223 -26.81 -21.06 -5.66
C ARG A 223 -26.04 -19.86 -6.22
N PHE A 224 -24.90 -20.07 -6.87
CA PHE A 224 -24.13 -19.05 -7.58
C PHE A 224 -24.25 -19.23 -9.09
N PRO A 225 -24.33 -18.13 -9.86
CA PRO A 225 -24.25 -18.18 -11.31
C PRO A 225 -22.80 -18.47 -11.75
N ILE A 226 -22.61 -19.47 -12.60
CA ILE A 226 -21.31 -19.84 -13.19
C ILE A 226 -21.39 -19.71 -14.71
N LEU A 227 -20.39 -19.05 -15.30
CA LEU A 227 -20.20 -18.96 -16.76
C LEU A 227 -19.50 -20.23 -17.28
N ASN A 228 -20.09 -20.88 -18.28
CA ASN A 228 -19.49 -22.05 -18.95
C ASN A 228 -18.91 -21.63 -20.30
N TYR A 229 -17.63 -21.90 -20.54
CA TYR A 229 -16.91 -21.57 -21.78
C TYR A 229 -16.76 -22.76 -22.74
#